data_AF-A0A167LUG0-F1
#
_entry.id   AF-A0A167LUG0-F1
#
_cell.length_a   1.000
_cell.length_b   1.000
_cell.length_c   1.000
_cell.angle_alpha   90.00
_cell.angle_beta   90.00
_cell.angle_gamma   90.00
#
_symmetry.space_group_name_H-M   'P 1'
#
loop_
_entity.id
_entity.type
_entity.pdbx_description
1 polymer ?
#
loop_
_entity_poly.entity_id
_entity_poly.type
_entity_poly.pdbx_seq_one_letter_code
_entity_poly.pdbx_strand_id
1 'polypeptide(L)'
;MAPLAVTILDEGLPIAGVSLEFTITDPDGLNTVLTAQDNGEEADAQKADGIYRIDFLLNKPGQYKVSMAVDINTGKGIVRRYDA
;
A
#
# COMPACT_ATOMS: atom_id res chain seq x y z
N MET A 1 5.90 -12.87 8.97
CA MET A 1 5.27 -11.57 8.70
C MET A 1 6.15 -10.84 7.70
N ALA A 2 5.54 -10.23 6.69
CA ALA A 2 6.22 -9.46 5.65
C ALA A 2 5.63 -8.03 5.66
N PRO A 3 6.44 -7.01 5.97
CA PRO A 3 5.97 -5.62 5.92
C PRO A 3 5.86 -5.16 4.46
N LEU A 4 4.74 -4.54 4.12
CA LEU A 4 4.51 -3.88 2.83
C LEU A 4 4.41 -2.38 3.06
N ALA A 5 5.21 -1.60 2.34
CA ALA A 5 5.22 -0.15 2.47
C ALA A 5 5.39 0.54 1.11
N VAL A 6 4.69 1.65 0.92
CA VAL A 6 4.88 2.56 -0.20
C VAL A 6 5.00 3.98 0.33
N THR A 7 5.91 4.75 -0.24
CA THR A 7 6.02 6.19 0.02
C THR A 7 5.38 6.95 -1.13
N ILE A 8 4.51 7.90 -0.81
CA ILE A 8 3.76 8.71 -1.78
C ILE A 8 4.08 10.18 -1.54
N LEU A 9 4.77 10.78 -2.51
CA LEU A 9 5.28 12.14 -2.43
C LEU A 9 4.84 12.96 -3.65
N ASP A 10 4.63 14.26 -3.43
CA ASP A 10 4.54 15.29 -4.48
C ASP A 10 5.70 16.28 -4.28
N GLU A 11 6.64 16.32 -5.22
CA GLU A 11 7.86 17.15 -5.13
C GLU A 11 8.63 17.00 -3.80
N GLY A 12 8.57 15.80 -3.19
CA GLY A 12 9.20 15.49 -1.91
C GLY A 12 8.35 15.80 -0.67
N LEU A 13 7.16 16.38 -0.84
CA LEU A 13 6.18 16.57 0.22
C LEU A 13 5.26 15.34 0.34
N PRO A 14 4.93 14.89 1.57
CA PRO A 14 4.10 13.72 1.78
C PRO A 14 2.66 13.95 1.32
N ILE A 15 2.09 12.95 0.65
CA ILE A 15 0.66 12.94 0.32
C ILE A 15 -0.09 12.06 1.32
N ALA A 16 -0.81 12.70 2.23
CA ALA A 16 -1.67 12.03 3.19
C ALA A 16 -3.09 11.78 2.64
N GLY A 17 -3.82 10.84 3.26
CA GLY A 17 -5.24 10.62 2.99
C GLY A 17 -5.56 9.91 1.67
N VAL A 18 -4.60 9.22 1.05
CA VAL A 18 -4.88 8.35 -0.09
C VAL A 18 -5.29 6.94 0.38
N SER A 19 -5.94 6.19 -0.50
CA SER A 19 -6.26 4.78 -0.27
C SER A 19 -5.33 3.92 -1.11
N LEU A 20 -4.36 3.29 -0.46
CA LEU A 20 -3.41 2.37 -1.09
C LEU A 20 -3.91 0.93 -0.92
N GLU A 21 -4.12 0.23 -2.02
CA GLU A 21 -4.48 -1.17 -2.04
C GLU A 21 -3.28 -2.02 -2.48
N PHE A 22 -2.94 -3.03 -1.69
CA PHE A 22 -2.06 -4.12 -2.09
C PHE A 22 -2.89 -5.34 -2.48
N THR A 23 -2.63 -5.91 -3.64
CA THR A 23 -3.13 -7.24 -4.02
C THR A 23 -1.99 -8.24 -3.89
N ILE A 24 -2.16 -9.21 -3.00
CA ILE A 24 -1.19 -10.29 -2.77
C ILE A 24 -1.73 -11.58 -3.36
N THR A 25 -1.03 -12.13 -4.35
CA THR A 25 -1.30 -13.44 -4.92
C THR A 25 -0.43 -14.50 -4.25
N ASP A 26 -1.05 -15.50 -3.64
CA ASP A 26 -0.38 -16.61 -2.98
C ASP A 26 0.19 -17.65 -3.98
N PRO A 27 0.97 -18.64 -3.51
CA PRO A 27 1.56 -19.66 -4.39
C PRO A 27 0.56 -20.51 -5.18
N ASP A 28 -0.69 -20.60 -4.70
CA ASP A 28 -1.78 -21.34 -5.36
C ASP A 28 -2.59 -20.43 -6.30
N GLY A 29 -2.23 -19.15 -6.40
CA GLY A 29 -2.89 -18.16 -7.25
C GLY A 29 -4.06 -17.44 -6.59
N LEU A 30 -4.28 -17.59 -5.29
CA LEU A 30 -5.36 -16.90 -4.58
C LEU A 30 -4.97 -15.47 -4.22
N ASN A 31 -5.88 -14.52 -4.45
CA ASN A 31 -5.67 -13.11 -4.18
C ASN A 31 -6.23 -12.69 -2.82
N THR A 32 -5.44 -11.94 -2.06
CA THR A 32 -5.85 -11.18 -0.88
C THR A 32 -5.65 -9.70 -1.16
N VAL A 33 -6.65 -8.86 -0.86
CA VAL A 33 -6.52 -7.40 -0.94
C VAL A 33 -6.38 -6.82 0.45
N LEU A 34 -5.38 -5.96 0.63
CA LEU A 34 -5.12 -5.24 1.87
C LEU A 34 -5.09 -3.74 1.59
N THR A 35 -5.68 -2.94 2.47
CA THR A 35 -5.64 -1.48 2.38
C THR A 35 -4.66 -0.94 3.42
N ALA A 36 -3.60 -0.28 2.98
CA ALA A 36 -2.67 0.40 3.87
C ALA A 36 -3.13 1.83 4.13
N GLN A 37 -2.84 2.34 5.34
CA GLN A 37 -3.22 3.68 5.78
C GLN A 37 -2.01 4.39 6.36
N ASP A 38 -1.92 5.70 6.10
CA ASP A 38 -0.99 6.64 6.72
C ASP A 38 -1.73 7.36 7.88
N ASN A 39 -2.00 6.61 8.95
CA ASN A 39 -2.85 7.02 10.07
C ASN A 39 -2.13 7.07 11.42
N GLY A 40 -0.87 6.63 11.47
CA GLY A 40 -0.07 6.54 12.70
C GLY A 40 -0.40 5.37 13.62
N GLU A 41 -1.17 4.39 13.14
CA GLU A 41 -1.57 3.20 13.89
C GLU A 41 -0.90 1.93 13.34
N GLU A 42 -0.92 0.86 14.12
CA GLU A 42 -0.41 -0.46 13.72
C GLU A 42 1.00 -0.43 13.10
N ALA A 43 1.14 -0.82 11.84
CA ALA A 43 2.42 -0.90 11.14
C ALA A 43 2.95 0.48 10.71
N ASP A 44 2.08 1.47 10.59
CA ASP A 44 2.37 2.80 10.06
C ASP A 44 3.11 3.68 11.07
N ALA A 45 2.73 3.60 12.36
CA ALA A 45 3.38 4.20 13.53
C ALA A 45 3.53 5.74 13.55
N GLN A 46 3.50 6.43 12.42
CA GLN A 46 3.53 7.88 12.31
C GLN A 46 2.47 8.38 11.31
N LYS A 47 1.62 9.30 11.76
CA LYS A 47 0.51 9.81 10.94
C LYS A 47 0.95 10.90 9.98
N ALA A 48 0.40 10.85 8.76
CA ALA A 48 0.52 11.84 7.69
C ALA A 48 1.98 12.11 7.27
N ASP A 49 2.84 11.08 7.29
CA ASP A 49 4.24 11.20 6.86
C ASP A 49 4.48 10.77 5.40
N GLY A 50 3.42 10.35 4.70
CA GLY A 50 3.44 9.93 3.31
C GLY A 50 3.92 8.49 3.12
N ILE A 51 4.19 7.75 4.19
CA ILE A 51 4.46 6.32 4.18
C ILE A 51 3.15 5.61 4.50
N TYR A 52 2.79 4.61 3.70
CA TYR A 52 1.61 3.78 3.92
C TYR A 52 2.09 2.38 4.18
N ARG A 53 1.91 1.87 5.41
CA ARG A 53 2.40 0.53 5.78
C ARG A 53 1.26 -0.41 6.20
N ILE A 54 1.43 -1.69 5.87
CA ILE A 54 0.62 -2.79 6.39
C ILE A 54 1.46 -4.07 6.54
N ASP A 55 1.16 -4.87 7.56
CA ASP A 55 1.78 -6.16 7.75
C ASP A 55 0.97 -7.28 7.10
N PHE A 56 1.65 -8.12 6.31
CA PHE A 56 1.05 -9.33 5.73
C PHE A 56 1.59 -10.60 6.39
N LEU A 57 0.70 -11.51 6.77
CA LEU A 57 1.06 -12.82 7.28
C LEU A 57 1.01 -13.87 6.15
N LEU A 58 2.18 -14.39 5.79
CA LEU A 58 2.31 -15.51 4.87
C LEU A 58 1.58 -16.74 5.44
N ASN A 59 0.65 -17.31 4.68
CA ASN A 59 -0.19 -18.42 5.13
C ASN A 59 0.39 -19.81 4.81
N LYS A 60 1.33 -19.88 3.86
CA LYS A 60 2.04 -21.10 3.44
C LYS A 60 3.40 -20.79 2.81
N PRO A 61 4.34 -21.75 2.75
CA PRO A 61 5.60 -21.59 2.03
C PRO A 61 5.39 -21.45 0.52
N GLY A 62 6.22 -20.64 -0.14
CA GLY A 62 6.20 -20.46 -1.60
C GLY A 62 6.46 -19.02 -2.01
N GLN A 63 6.32 -18.74 -3.30
CA GLN A 63 6.46 -17.39 -3.84
C GLN A 63 5.12 -16.67 -3.86
N TYR A 64 5.12 -15.43 -3.38
CA TYR A 64 3.97 -14.54 -3.43
C TYR A 64 4.27 -13.43 -4.43
N LYS A 65 3.24 -12.96 -5.11
CA LYS A 65 3.31 -11.74 -5.94
C LYS A 65 2.55 -10.65 -5.21
N VAL A 66 3.09 -9.44 -5.22
CA VAL A 66 2.44 -8.26 -4.68
C VAL A 66 2.32 -7.27 -5.81
N SER A 67 1.11 -6.77 -6.04
CA SER A 67 0.86 -5.58 -6.84
C SER A 67 0.16 -4.53 -5.97
N MET A 68 0.18 -3.30 -6.43
CA MET A 68 -0.41 -2.16 -5.75
C MET A 68 -1.20 -1.28 -6.71
N ALA A 69 -2.21 -0.62 -6.16
CA ALA A 69 -2.92 0.45 -6.83
C ALA A 69 -3.21 1.57 -5.83
N VAL A 70 -3.09 2.82 -6.30
CA VAL A 70 -3.43 3.99 -5.50
C VAL A 70 -4.01 5.09 -6.36
N ASP A 71 -5.08 5.70 -5.87
CA ASP A 71 -5.71 6.88 -6.47
C ASP A 71 -5.28 8.13 -5.68
N ILE A 72 -4.56 9.03 -6.34
CA ILE A 72 -4.02 10.27 -5.76
C ILE A 72 -4.87 11.46 -6.24
N ASN A 73 -5.53 12.15 -5.32
CA ASN A 73 -6.31 13.34 -5.63
C ASN A 73 -5.40 14.58 -5.65
N THR A 74 -5.30 15.25 -6.81
CA THR A 74 -4.40 16.40 -7.03
C THR A 74 -5.14 17.75 -7.01
N GLY A 75 -6.41 17.78 -6.59
CA GLY A 75 -7.28 18.96 -6.63
C GLY A 75 -7.75 19.37 -8.04
N LYS A 76 -7.07 18.90 -9.10
CA LYS A 76 -7.46 19.08 -10.51
C LYS A 76 -8.00 17.79 -11.15
N GLY A 77 -7.89 16.67 -10.44
CA GLY A 77 -8.31 15.35 -10.91
C GLY A 77 -7.72 14.24 -10.04
N ILE A 78 -7.87 13.01 -10.51
CA ILE A 78 -7.34 11.80 -9.86
C ILE A 78 -6.26 11.20 -10.75
N VAL A 79 -5.09 10.93 -10.18
CA VAL A 79 -4.03 10.16 -10.82
C VAL A 79 -4.04 8.76 -10.22
N ARG A 80 -4.35 7.76 -11.04
CA ARG A 80 -4.23 6.35 -10.65
C ARG A 80 -2.81 5.85 -10.95
N ARG A 81 -2.11 5.38 -9.93
CA ARG A 81 -0.85 4.63 -10.07
C ARG A 81 -1.12 3.17 -9.79
N TYR A 82 -0.51 2.29 -10.58
CA TYR A 82 -0.52 0.86 -10.36
C TYR A 82 0.79 0.28 -10.90
N ASP A 83 1.27 -0.80 -10.30
CA ASP A 83 2.31 -1.63 -10.90
C ASP A 83 1.67 -2.81 -11.67
N ALA A 84 2.37 -3.29 -12.70
CA ALA A 84 1.90 -4.33 -13.62
C ALA A 84 2.80 -5.56 -13.54
#